data_AF-A0A9W7TC03-F1
#
_entry.id   AF-A0A9W7TC03-F1
#
_cell.length_a   1.000
_cell.length_b   1.000
_cell.length_c   1.000
_cell.angle_alpha   90.00
_cell.angle_beta   90.00
_cell.angle_gamma   90.00
#
_symmetry.space_group_name_H-M   'P 1'
#
loop_
_entity.id
_entity.type
_entity.pdbx_description
1 polymer ?
#
loop_
_entity_poly.entity_id
_entity_poly.type
_entity_poly.pdbx_seq_one_letter_code
_entity_poly.pdbx_strand_id
1 'polypeptide(L)'
;MDFLAEREAREKLNQRKEELQEELNKALAEIDRLKQEGTSRARIEEMQQRHLEVYRPRPLLPPSAAPFPGAAMFNPAQPPSARRREDAQDELPDYRCPKCMYKAPDMDTLQIHVMDCIQ
;
A
#
# COMPACT_ATOMS: atom_id res chain seq x y z
N MET A 1 -20.08 35.56 -58.40
CA MET A 1 -19.00 35.75 -57.40
C MET A 1 -19.35 35.10 -56.05
N ASP A 2 -20.63 34.89 -55.70
CA ASP A 2 -21.01 34.45 -54.34
C ASP A 2 -20.82 32.95 -54.03
N PHE A 3 -20.82 32.07 -55.04
CA PHE A 3 -20.69 30.62 -54.79
C PHE A 3 -19.34 30.22 -54.16
N LEU A 4 -18.25 30.91 -54.53
CA LEU A 4 -16.93 30.67 -53.94
C LEU A 4 -16.86 31.16 -52.50
N ALA A 5 -17.46 32.32 -52.22
CA ALA A 5 -17.54 32.88 -50.87
C ALA A 5 -18.37 31.97 -49.94
N GLU A 6 -19.49 31.45 -50.43
CA GLU A 6 -20.33 30.48 -49.71
C GLU A 6 -19.57 29.18 -49.43
N ARG A 7 -18.85 28.65 -50.42
CA ARG A 7 -18.04 27.44 -50.25
C ARG A 7 -16.96 27.65 -49.18
N GLU A 8 -16.22 28.75 -49.25
CA GLU A 8 -15.17 29.07 -48.29
C GLU A 8 -15.73 29.22 -46.87
N ALA A 9 -16.87 29.90 -46.72
CA ALA A 9 -17.54 30.02 -45.42
C ALA A 9 -17.93 28.65 -44.84
N ARG A 10 -18.40 27.74 -45.71
CA ARG A 10 -18.81 26.40 -45.33
C ARG A 10 -17.65 25.48 -45.00
N GLU A 11 -16.55 25.57 -45.75
CA GLU A 11 -15.29 24.87 -45.45
C GLU A 11 -14.70 25.34 -44.11
N LYS A 12 -14.70 26.65 -43.85
CA LYS A 12 -14.23 27.22 -42.57
C LYS A 12 -15.08 26.78 -41.39
N LEU A 13 -16.40 26.70 -41.56
CA LEU A 13 -17.30 26.13 -40.54
C LEU A 13 -17.00 24.65 -40.30
N ASN A 14 -16.76 23.88 -41.36
CA ASN A 14 -16.43 22.46 -41.22
C ASN A 14 -15.10 22.26 -40.49
N GLN A 15 -14.06 23.02 -40.83
CA GLN A 15 -12.78 22.99 -40.14
C GLN A 15 -12.93 23.25 -38.64
N ARG A 16 -13.63 24.32 -38.26
CA ARG A 16 -13.90 24.63 -36.84
C ARG A 16 -14.68 23.53 -36.14
N LYS A 17 -15.63 22.90 -36.84
CA LYS A 17 -16.39 21.77 -36.30
C LYS A 17 -15.48 20.56 -36.05
N GLU A 18 -14.58 20.25 -36.99
CA GLU A 18 -13.62 19.16 -36.86
C GLU A 18 -12.62 19.43 -35.72
N GLU A 19 -12.09 20.65 -35.61
CA GLU A 19 -11.22 21.09 -34.51
C GLU A 19 -11.90 20.92 -33.15
N LEU A 20 -13.12 21.45 -32.98
CA LEU A 20 -13.88 21.33 -31.74
C LEU A 20 -14.23 19.88 -31.41
N GLN A 21 -14.53 19.06 -32.42
CA GLN A 21 -14.81 17.64 -32.21
C GLN A 21 -13.55 16.89 -31.74
N GLU A 22 -12.38 17.25 -32.27
CA GLU A 22 -11.10 16.70 -31.84
C GLU A 22 -10.76 17.11 -30.40
N GLU A 23 -10.95 18.38 -30.04
CA GLU A 23 -10.79 18.89 -28.67
C GLU A 23 -11.72 18.17 -27.68
N LEU A 24 -12.98 17.97 -28.04
CA LEU A 24 -13.94 17.22 -27.23
C LEU A 24 -13.45 15.79 -27.00
N ASN A 25 -13.01 15.10 -28.06
CA ASN A 25 -12.53 13.73 -27.96
C ASN A 25 -11.28 13.64 -27.07
N LYS A 26 -10.34 14.60 -27.18
CA LYS A 26 -9.17 14.70 -26.31
C LYS A 26 -9.55 14.90 -24.85
N ALA A 27 -10.48 15.83 -24.57
CA ALA A 27 -10.93 16.09 -23.22
C ALA A 27 -11.65 14.87 -22.59
N LEU A 28 -12.47 14.16 -23.36
CA LEU A 28 -13.12 12.94 -22.90
C LEU A 28 -12.11 11.84 -22.57
N ALA A 29 -11.11 11.63 -23.43
CA ALA A 29 -10.04 10.67 -23.17
C ALA A 29 -9.24 11.02 -21.90
N GLU A 30 -8.97 12.31 -21.68
CA GLU A 30 -8.29 12.78 -20.48
C GLU A 30 -9.12 12.57 -19.21
N ILE A 31 -10.42 12.86 -19.26
CA ILE A 31 -11.35 12.59 -18.14
C ILE A 31 -11.35 11.10 -17.80
N ASP A 32 -11.42 10.22 -18.78
CA ASP A 32 -11.43 8.78 -18.54
C ASP A 32 -10.09 8.28 -17.98
N ARG A 33 -8.96 8.82 -18.47
CA ARG A 33 -7.64 8.57 -17.88
C ARG A 33 -7.59 8.98 -16.41
N LEU A 34 -8.00 10.21 -16.09
CA LEU A 34 -8.00 10.74 -14.73
C LEU A 34 -8.95 9.96 -13.80
N LYS A 35 -10.10 9.50 -14.31
CA LYS A 35 -11.00 8.62 -13.53
C LYS A 35 -10.32 7.29 -13.21
N GLN A 36 -9.66 6.67 -14.18
CA GLN A 36 -8.93 5.42 -13.95
C GLN A 36 -7.81 5.62 -12.91
N GLU A 37 -7.03 6.68 -13.03
CA GLU A 37 -6.01 7.06 -12.04
C GLU A 37 -6.62 7.37 -10.65
N GLY A 38 -7.75 8.07 -10.60
CA GLY A 38 -8.47 8.33 -9.36
C GLY A 38 -8.93 7.04 -8.67
N THR A 39 -9.48 6.09 -9.44
CA THR A 39 -9.89 4.79 -8.89
C THR A 39 -8.71 3.95 -8.43
N SER A 40 -7.57 3.98 -9.14
CA SER A 40 -6.37 3.25 -8.74
C SER A 40 -5.76 3.83 -7.47
N ARG A 41 -5.70 5.17 -7.35
CA ARG A 41 -5.24 5.86 -6.14
C ARG A 41 -6.13 5.58 -4.93
N ALA A 42 -7.46 5.70 -5.08
CA ALA A 42 -8.40 5.39 -4.02
C ALA A 42 -8.26 3.95 -3.51
N ARG A 43 -8.04 2.99 -4.42
CA ARG A 43 -7.81 1.58 -4.07
C ARG A 43 -6.52 1.36 -3.27
N ILE A 44 -5.45 2.07 -3.63
CA ILE A 44 -4.16 2.01 -2.90
C ILE A 44 -4.32 2.63 -1.51
N GLU A 45 -4.99 3.77 -1.40
CA GLU A 45 -5.26 4.43 -0.12
C GLU A 45 -6.08 3.53 0.82
N GLU A 46 -7.10 2.82 0.30
CA GLU A 46 -7.86 1.85 1.08
C GLU A 46 -6.98 0.69 1.59
N MET A 47 -6.08 0.17 0.75
CA MET A 47 -5.10 -0.84 1.18
C MET A 47 -4.19 -0.32 2.30
N GLN A 48 -3.68 0.91 2.17
CA GLN A 48 -2.83 1.54 3.18
C GLN A 48 -3.57 1.76 4.51
N GLN A 49 -4.83 2.22 4.46
CA GLN A 49 -5.65 2.41 5.67
C GLN A 49 -5.87 1.10 6.41
N ARG A 50 -6.15 0.00 5.70
CA ARG A 50 -6.28 -1.33 6.32
C ARG A 50 -4.99 -1.79 6.98
N HIS A 51 -3.83 -1.56 6.35
CA HIS A 51 -2.54 -1.87 6.95
C HIS A 51 -2.26 -1.00 8.18
N LEU A 52 -2.55 0.30 8.14
CA LEU A 52 -2.36 1.21 9.27
C LEU A 52 -3.27 0.86 10.46
N GLU A 53 -4.53 0.53 10.22
CA GLU A 53 -5.47 0.14 11.29
C GLU A 53 -5.11 -1.22 11.92
N VAL A 54 -4.58 -2.16 11.13
CA VAL A 54 -4.06 -3.44 11.65
C VAL A 54 -2.77 -3.25 12.46
N TYR A 55 -1.92 -2.28 12.07
CA TYR A 55 -0.66 -1.99 12.77
C TYR A 55 -0.75 -0.91 13.85
N ARG A 56 -1.94 -0.31 14.05
CA ARG A 56 -2.16 0.64 15.14
C ARG A 56 -2.08 -0.12 16.45
N PRO A 57 -1.08 0.15 17.32
CA PRO A 57 -1.02 -0.48 18.62
C PRO A 57 -2.29 -0.12 19.36
N ARG A 58 -3.14 -1.11 19.62
CA ARG A 58 -4.34 -0.94 20.44
C ARG A 58 -3.87 -0.31 21.77
N PRO A 59 -4.44 0.83 22.21
CA PRO A 59 -4.07 1.40 23.49
C PRO A 59 -4.22 0.31 24.55
N LEU A 60 -3.13 -0.04 25.22
CA LEU A 60 -3.14 -0.91 26.37
C LEU A 60 -4.01 -0.22 27.42
N LEU A 61 -5.28 -0.61 27.50
CA LEU A 61 -6.15 -0.23 28.60
C LEU A 61 -5.41 -0.54 29.91
N PRO A 62 -5.34 0.41 30.86
CA PRO A 62 -4.67 0.17 32.12
C PRO A 62 -5.34 -1.03 32.81
N PRO A 63 -4.57 -1.98 33.37
CA PRO A 63 -5.15 -3.09 34.10
C PRO A 63 -5.90 -2.54 35.30
N SER A 64 -7.23 -2.56 35.21
CA SER A 64 -8.13 -2.32 36.33
C SER A 64 -7.77 -3.31 37.44
N ALA A 65 -7.24 -2.79 38.54
CA ALA A 65 -6.96 -3.54 39.76
C ALA A 65 -8.28 -4.06 40.36
N ALA A 66 -8.62 -5.31 40.07
CA ALA A 66 -9.64 -6.07 40.79
C ALA A 66 -8.95 -7.22 41.55
N PRO A 67 -9.14 -7.34 42.87
CA PRO A 67 -8.51 -8.39 43.67
C PRO A 67 -9.33 -9.68 43.58
N PHE A 68 -8.90 -10.62 42.74
CA PHE A 68 -9.39 -12.00 42.77
C PHE A 68 -8.22 -12.95 43.05
N PRO A 69 -8.26 -13.75 44.14
CA PRO A 69 -7.21 -14.71 44.44
C PRO A 69 -7.52 -16.02 43.71
N GLY A 70 -6.59 -16.46 42.86
CA GLY A 70 -6.57 -17.85 42.41
C GLY A 70 -6.45 -18.01 40.90
N ALA A 71 -5.20 -18.03 40.42
CA ALA A 71 -4.70 -19.00 39.44
C ALA A 71 -3.26 -18.65 39.11
N ALA A 72 -2.33 -19.28 39.84
CA ALA A 72 -0.99 -19.46 39.33
C ALA A 72 -1.07 -20.31 38.05
N MET A 73 -0.36 -19.93 36.99
CA MET A 73 0.69 -20.73 36.36
C MET A 73 1.09 -20.14 34.98
N PHE A 74 2.41 -20.08 34.76
CA PHE A 74 3.17 -19.67 33.57
C PHE A 74 3.42 -18.17 33.34
N ASN A 75 4.54 -17.70 33.89
CA ASN A 75 5.22 -16.47 33.47
C ASN A 75 6.72 -16.77 33.31
N PRO A 76 7.26 -16.95 32.09
CA PRO A 76 8.70 -16.90 31.87
C PRO A 76 9.10 -15.46 31.53
N ALA A 77 10.14 -15.00 32.22
CA ALA A 77 10.98 -13.85 31.90
C ALA A 77 10.48 -12.45 32.30
N GLN A 78 10.79 -12.05 33.53
CA GLN A 78 11.45 -10.75 33.73
C GLN A 78 12.81 -10.76 33.01
N PRO A 79 13.23 -9.67 32.36
CA PRO A 79 14.64 -9.37 32.20
C PRO A 79 15.10 -8.30 33.21
N PRO A 80 16.32 -8.43 33.75
CA PRO A 80 16.88 -7.50 34.71
C PRO A 80 17.33 -6.20 34.04
N SER A 81 17.32 -5.16 34.87
CA SER A 81 18.00 -3.86 34.75
C SER A 81 19.05 -3.65 33.64
N ALA A 82 18.83 -2.54 32.93
CA ALA A 82 19.81 -1.50 32.59
C ALA A 82 20.88 -1.77 31.50
N ARG A 83 20.95 -0.78 30.61
CA ARG A 83 22.05 -0.42 29.68
C ARG A 83 22.10 -1.23 28.38
N ARG A 84 21.54 -0.63 27.33
CA ARG A 84 22.21 -0.27 26.06
C ARG A 84 21.18 0.38 25.12
N ARG A 85 21.05 1.71 25.24
CA ARG A 85 20.94 2.54 24.02
C ARG A 85 22.29 2.41 23.30
N GLU A 86 22.29 2.66 21.99
CA GLU A 86 23.46 2.66 21.09
C GLU A 86 23.81 1.27 20.54
N ASP A 87 23.08 0.89 19.48
CA ASP A 87 23.50 0.20 18.24
C ASP A 87 22.27 -0.48 17.62
N ALA A 88 21.60 0.20 16.69
CA ALA A 88 20.61 -0.41 15.80
C ALA A 88 20.77 0.20 14.40
N GLN A 89 22.03 0.35 13.98
CA GLN A 89 22.40 0.62 12.61
C GLN A 89 22.30 -0.71 11.84
N ASP A 90 21.48 -0.74 10.78
CA ASP A 90 21.62 -1.62 9.61
C ASP A 90 21.73 -3.15 9.77
N GLU A 91 21.31 -3.77 10.86
CA GLU A 91 21.14 -5.23 10.88
C GLU A 91 19.77 -5.61 10.27
N LEU A 92 19.74 -5.74 8.95
CA LEU A 92 18.68 -6.44 8.23
C LEU A 92 18.47 -7.81 8.94
N PRO A 93 17.24 -8.15 9.38
CA PRO A 93 17.02 -9.36 10.15
C PRO A 93 17.59 -10.58 9.43
N ASP A 94 18.37 -11.38 10.13
CA ASP A 94 19.02 -12.55 9.54
C ASP A 94 17.97 -13.67 9.38
N TYR A 95 17.36 -13.75 8.20
CA TYR A 95 16.33 -14.74 7.89
C TYR A 95 16.96 -16.13 7.70
N ARG A 96 17.18 -16.87 8.79
CA ARG A 96 17.72 -18.23 8.77
C ARG A 96 16.72 -19.29 9.23
N CYS A 97 16.69 -20.42 8.53
CA CYS A 97 15.89 -21.57 8.93
C CYS A 97 16.52 -22.24 10.16
N PRO A 98 15.78 -22.45 11.26
CA PRO A 98 16.33 -23.06 12.47
C PRO A 98 16.72 -24.53 12.31
N LYS A 99 16.22 -25.23 11.27
CA LYS A 99 16.52 -26.64 11.04
C LYS A 99 17.83 -26.87 10.29
N CYS A 100 18.03 -26.15 9.18
CA CYS A 100 19.19 -26.37 8.30
C CYS A 100 20.07 -25.12 8.11
N MET A 101 19.78 -24.04 8.84
CA MET A 101 20.51 -22.77 8.78
C MET A 101 20.55 -22.11 7.39
N TYR A 102 19.60 -22.49 6.50
CA TYR A 102 19.43 -21.85 5.20
C TYR A 102 19.13 -20.36 5.37
N LYS A 103 19.93 -19.52 4.72
CA LYS A 103 19.78 -18.06 4.75
C LYS A 103 18.95 -17.60 3.57
N ALA A 104 17.75 -17.10 3.85
CA ALA A 104 16.84 -16.56 2.87
C ALA A 104 17.10 -15.06 2.64
N PRO A 105 16.88 -14.54 1.43
CA PRO A 105 17.01 -13.11 1.13
C PRO A 105 15.88 -12.26 1.73
N ASP A 106 14.73 -12.88 2.02
CA ASP A 106 13.54 -12.25 2.56
C ASP A 106 12.72 -13.24 3.41
N MET A 107 11.71 -12.71 4.10
CA MET A 107 10.87 -13.44 5.03
C MET A 107 9.95 -14.46 4.33
N ASP A 108 9.41 -14.16 3.14
CA ASP A 108 8.51 -15.06 2.40
C ASP A 108 9.27 -16.31 1.93
N THR A 109 10.49 -16.10 1.41
CA THR A 109 11.40 -17.19 1.02
C THR A 109 11.75 -18.08 2.22
N LEU A 110 11.95 -17.49 3.41
CA LEU A 110 12.18 -18.26 4.63
C LEU A 110 10.93 -19.05 5.06
N GLN A 111 9.74 -18.47 4.98
CA GLN A 111 8.50 -19.14 5.37
C GLN A 111 8.19 -20.36 4.51
N ILE A 112 8.33 -20.23 3.17
CA ILE A 112 8.18 -21.35 2.24
C ILE A 112 9.19 -22.44 2.60
N HIS A 113 10.46 -22.05 2.76
CA HIS A 113 11.51 -23.00 3.10
C HIS A 113 11.26 -23.70 4.43
N VAL A 114 10.91 -22.97 5.50
CA VAL A 114 10.64 -23.56 6.82
C VAL A 114 9.48 -24.54 6.74
N MET A 115 8.41 -24.23 5.99
CA MET A 115 7.27 -25.12 5.81
C MET A 115 7.64 -26.46 5.17
N ASP A 116 8.55 -26.45 4.18
CA ASP A 116 9.06 -27.68 3.55
C ASP A 116 10.14 -28.36 4.41
N CYS A 117 10.91 -27.56 5.15
CA CYS A 117 12.03 -28.04 5.94
C CYS A 117 11.58 -28.69 7.25
N ILE A 118 10.47 -28.30 7.87
CA ILE A 118 9.99 -28.89 9.14
C ILE A 118 9.40 -30.30 9.02
N GLN A 119 9.25 -30.83 7.81
CA GLN A 119 8.95 -32.25 7.57
C GLN A 119 10.20 -33.12 7.81
#